data_AF-A0A1Y0N4A1-F1
#
_entry.id   AF-A0A1Y0N4A1-F1
#
_cell.length_a   1.000
_cell.length_b   1.000
_cell.length_c   1.000
_cell.angle_alpha   90.00
_cell.angle_beta   90.00
_cell.angle_gamma   90.00
#
_symmetry.space_group_name_H-M   'P 1'
#
loop_
_entity.id
_entity.type
_entity.pdbx_description
1 polymer ?
#
loop_
_entity_poly.entity_id
_entity_poly.type
_entity_poly.pdbx_seq_one_letter_code
_entity_poly.pdbx_strand_id
1 'polypeptide(L)' 'MPHQVLPIAAIEAKARTDAATYDNVNDACPYSFYTEAGRVYKAAFQKERLAMSMKGKPEVKTNRTRAAA' A
#
# COMPACT_ATOMS: atom_id res chain seq x y z
N MET A 1 4.95 32.21 -7.69
CA MET A 1 3.97 31.28 -7.08
C MET A 1 4.71 30.50 -6.00
N PRO A 2 4.34 30.57 -4.71
CA PRO A 2 5.01 29.75 -3.70
C PRO A 2 4.73 28.28 -4.01
N HIS A 3 5.78 27.52 -4.32
CA HIS A 3 5.70 26.06 -4.38
C HIS A 3 5.33 25.59 -2.98
N GLN A 4 4.07 25.25 -2.76
CA GLN A 4 3.65 24.59 -1.53
C GLN A 4 4.38 23.25 -1.50
N VAL A 5 5.48 23.19 -0.74
CA VAL A 5 6.17 21.95 -0.41
C VAL A 5 5.18 21.17 0.45
N LEU A 6 4.38 20.31 -0.20
CA LEU A 6 3.52 19.40 0.53
C LEU A 6 4.41 18.58 1.47
N PRO A 7 4.15 18.62 2.79
CA PRO A 7 4.97 17.89 3.73
C PRO A 7 4.90 16.39 3.40
N ILE A 8 6.05 15.71 3.46
CA ILE A 8 6.18 14.28 3.13
C ILE A 8 5.10 13.44 3.83
N ALA A 9 4.80 13.75 5.09
CA ALA A 9 3.75 13.08 5.87
C ALA A 9 2.35 13.13 5.21
N ALA A 10 2.00 14.21 4.51
CA ALA A 10 0.74 14.32 3.79
C ALA A 10 0.70 13.40 2.56
N ILE A 11 1.84 13.27 1.86
CA ILE A 11 1.99 12.36 0.72
C ILE A 11 1.85 10.91 1.18
N GLU A 12 2.47 10.55 2.31
CA GLU A 12 2.35 9.21 2.90
C GLU A 12 0.93 8.90 3.39
N ALA A 13 0.26 9.86 4.04
CA ALA A 13 -1.13 9.70 4.46
C ALA A 13 -2.08 9.47 3.27
N LYS A 14 -1.87 10.23 2.19
CA LYS A 14 -2.62 10.07 0.96
C LYS A 14 -2.35 8.71 0.30
N ALA A 15 -1.09 8.32 0.17
CA ALA A 15 -0.70 7.02 -0.39
C ALA A 15 -1.28 5.81 0.36
N ARG A 16 -1.38 5.90 1.70
CA ARG A 16 -2.03 4.84 2.51
C ARG A 16 -3.53 4.77 2.27
N THR A 17 -4.19 5.91 2.17
CA THR A 17 -5.63 5.98 1.87
C THR A 17 -5.92 5.44 0.48
N ASP A 18 -5.10 5.83 -0.49
CA ASP A 18 -5.23 5.40 -1.86
C ASP A 18 -4.87 3.91 -2.02
N ALA A 19 -3.95 3.36 -1.22
CA ALA A 19 -3.66 1.92 -1.17
C ALA A 19 -4.85 1.06 -0.71
N ALA A 20 -5.82 1.64 -0.01
CA ALA A 20 -7.07 0.97 0.33
C ALA A 20 -8.09 0.98 -0.82
N THR A 21 -7.95 1.92 -1.76
CA THR A 21 -8.93 2.16 -2.84
C THR A 21 -8.46 1.60 -4.18
N TYR A 22 -7.16 1.68 -4.45
CA TYR A 22 -6.54 1.27 -5.70
C TYR A 22 -5.65 0.05 -5.48
N ASP A 23 -5.65 -0.86 -6.45
CA ASP A 23 -4.76 -2.02 -6.45
C ASP A 23 -3.36 -1.71 -7.00
N ASN A 24 -3.26 -0.65 -7.81
CA ASN A 24 -2.06 -0.27 -8.53
C ASN A 24 -1.63 1.16 -8.21
N VAL A 25 -0.34 1.33 -7.92
CA VAL A 25 0.27 2.63 -7.65
C VAL A 25 0.23 3.55 -8.87
N ASN A 26 0.25 3.00 -10.09
CA ASN A 26 0.23 3.79 -11.33
C ASN A 26 -1.12 4.47 -11.54
N ASP A 27 -2.21 3.83 -11.12
CA ASP A 27 -3.56 4.39 -11.23
C ASP A 27 -3.86 5.38 -10.10
N ALA A 28 -3.17 5.22 -8.96
CA ALA A 28 -3.37 6.04 -7.77
C ALA A 28 -2.47 7.28 -7.69
N CYS A 29 -1.24 7.22 -8.19
CA CYS A 29 -0.23 8.24 -7.97
C CYS A 29 -0.40 9.45 -8.92
N PRO A 30 -0.71 10.65 -8.42
CA PRO A 30 -0.81 11.86 -9.26
C PRO A 30 0.55 12.48 -9.58
N TYR A 31 1.63 12.00 -8.94
CA TYR A 31 2.98 12.56 -9.08
C TYR A 31 3.84 11.69 -10.02
N SER A 32 4.75 12.34 -10.75
CA SER A 32 5.75 11.61 -11.55
C SER A 32 6.71 10.81 -10.65
N PHE A 33 6.95 9.54 -10.99
CA PHE A 33 7.85 8.66 -10.23
C PHE A 33 9.33 9.08 -10.25
N TYR A 34 9.72 10.00 -11.15
CA TYR A 34 11.06 10.58 -11.17
C TYR A 34 11.24 11.69 -10.12
N THR A 35 10.14 12.17 -9.53
CA THR A 35 10.17 13.19 -8.47
C THR A 35 10.27 12.53 -7.10
N GLU A 36 10.78 13.28 -6.12
CA GLU A 36 10.84 12.82 -4.73
C GLU A 36 9.45 12.47 -4.19
N ALA A 37 8.44 13.31 -4.47
CA ALA A 37 7.05 13.06 -4.10
C ALA A 37 6.53 11.71 -4.64
N GLY A 38 6.77 11.41 -5.92
CA GLY A 38 6.37 10.14 -6.52
C GLY A 38 7.09 8.92 -5.93
N ARG A 39 8.39 9.06 -5.59
CA ARG A 39 9.15 7.99 -4.93
C ARG A 39 8.63 7.71 -3.52
N VAL A 40 8.36 8.74 -2.74
CA VAL A 40 7.81 8.61 -1.38
C VAL A 40 6.39 8.04 -1.42
N TYR A 41 5.54 8.54 -2.31
CA TYR A 41 4.20 8.01 -2.50
C TYR A 41 4.22 6.52 -2.83
N LYS A 42 5.06 6.11 -3.79
CA LYS A 42 5.20 4.71 -4.18
C LYS A 42 5.65 3.81 -3.02
N ALA A 43 6.64 4.25 -2.25
CA ALA A 43 7.13 3.49 -1.10
C ALA A 43 6.02 3.30 -0.04
N ALA A 44 5.28 4.37 0.28
CA ALA A 44 4.19 4.32 1.26
C ALA A 44 3.02 3.45 0.78
N PHE A 45 2.60 3.59 -0.48
CA PHE A 45 1.53 2.79 -1.09
C PHE A 45 1.85 1.29 -1.04
N GLN A 46 3.06 0.91 -1.48
CA GLN A 46 3.48 -0.48 -1.51
C GLN A 46 3.60 -1.08 -0.10
N LYS A 47 4.11 -0.31 0.86
CA LYS A 47 4.21 -0.71 2.27
C LYS A 47 2.84 -1.03 2.85
N GLU A 48 1.84 -0.17 2.61
CA GLU A 48 0.49 -0.38 3.11
C GLU A 48 -0.17 -1.59 2.45
N ARG A 49 -0.07 -1.74 1.12
CA ARG A 49 -0.57 -2.92 0.40
C ARG A 49 0.04 -4.22 0.92
N LEU A 50 1.35 -4.23 1.17
CA LEU A 50 2.03 -5.39 1.75
C LEU A 50 1.49 -5.71 3.15
N ALA A 51 1.31 -4.67 3.99
CA ALA A 51 0.73 -4.83 5.33
C ALA A 51 -0.71 -5.37 5.29
N MET A 52 -1.54 -4.90 4.36
CA MET A 52 -2.90 -5.42 4.15
C MET A 52 -2.87 -6.87 3.67
N SER A 53 -1.98 -7.21 2.74
CA SER A 53 -1.81 -8.58 2.23
C SER A 53 -1.37 -9.55 3.34
N MET A 54 -0.53 -9.11 4.29
CA MET A 54 -0.16 -9.91 5.45
C MET A 54 -1.29 -10.06 6.48
N LYS A 55 -2.11 -9.01 6.68
CA LYS A 55 -3.31 -9.08 7.55
C LYS A 55 -4.40 -10.01 7.01
N GLY A 56 -4.44 -10.22 5.69
CA GLY A 56 -5.46 -11.02 5.01
C GLY A 56 -5.14 -12.49 4.82
N LYS A 57 -4.07 -13.05 5.42
CA LYS A 57 -3.87 -14.50 5.43
C LYS A 57 -4.65 -15.08 6.62
N PRO A 58 -5.87 -15.65 6.42
CA PRO A 58 -6.38 -16.57 7.42
C PRO A 58 -5.33 -17.68 7.49
N GLU A 59 -4.75 -17.83 8.68
CA GLU A 59 -4.03 -19.03 9.05
C GLU A 59 -4.89 -20.22 8.63
N VAL A 60 -4.52 -20.88 7.53
CA VAL A 60 -5.18 -22.10 7.09
C VAL A 60 -4.81 -23.13 8.14
N LYS A 61 -5.61 -23.20 9.21
CA LYS A 61 -5.66 -24.32 10.13
C LYS A 61 -6.13 -25.50 9.32
N THR A 62 -5.18 -26.14 8.62
CA THR A 62 -5.33 -27.45 8.02
C THR A 62 -5.50 -28.41 9.18
N ASN A 63 -6.74 -28.52 9.69
CA ASN A 63 -7.15 -29.65 10.50
C ASN A 63 -7.15 -30.87 9.59
N ARG A 64 -5.97 -31.48 9.40
CA ARG A 64 -5.87 -32.88 8.95
C ARG A 64 -6.35 -33.76 10.09
N THR A 65 -7.66 -33.82 10.28
CA THR A 65 -8.30 -34.79 11.16
C THR A 65 -8.87 -35.92 10.30
N ARG A 66 -8.20 -37.07 10.39
CA ARG A 66 -8.69 -38.45 10.21
C ARG A 66 -9.39 -38.84 8.90
N ALA A 67 -8.78 -39.79 8.20
CA ALA A 67 -9.46 -40.98 7.73
C ALA A 67 -8.57 -42.19 8.04
N ALA A 68 -8.84 -42.84 9.17
CA ALA A 68 -8.40 -44.20 9.42
C ALA A 68 -9.49 -45.11 8.83
N ALA A 69 -9.10 -45.97 7.90
CA ALA A 69 -9.88 -47.08 7.37
C ALA A 69 -9.02 -48.34 7.49
#